data_AF-W4AIF1-F1
#
_entry.id   AF-W4AIF1-F1
#
_cell.length_a   1.000
_cell.length_b   1.000
_cell.length_c   1.000
_cell.angle_alpha   90.00
_cell.angle_beta   90.00
_cell.angle_gamma   90.00
#
_symmetry.space_group_name_H-M   'P 1'
#
loop_
_entity.id
_entity.type
_entity.pdbx_description
1 polymer ?
#
loop_
_entity_poly.entity_id
_entity_poly.type
_entity_poly.pdbx_seq_one_letter_code
_entity_poly.pdbx_strand_id
1 'polypeptide(L)'
;MFKSKKVLILLSIMFIIGFATTSVYNLVAQASVEEKMTNSIIKIQKQIELEIQNHSTLAASSNPYDYVNNIKEVENIVDLGYRALPYIEQNIDESEGSGLMDYILAIAAEKIAKVDLKKNSKTFWDTGNAFSQQWKKQLQQTPQEVNHIANSNLSVDEKIKSLETLGIPAIPFIIEKVKEGNNELFPAIPLILGEENTIQSSQPGDEAVWIKDNETKFEDLKAYVLSK
;
A
#
# COMPACT_ATOMS: atom_id res chain seq x y z
N MET A 1 -34.02 -38.55 2.88
CA MET A 1 -32.91 -38.14 3.79
C MET A 1 -31.50 -38.27 3.18
N PHE A 2 -31.26 -39.08 2.14
CA PHE A 2 -29.92 -39.29 1.56
C PHE A 2 -29.47 -38.27 0.48
N LYS A 3 -30.39 -37.60 -0.22
CA LYS A 3 -30.05 -36.60 -1.26
C LYS A 3 -29.41 -35.32 -0.68
N SER A 4 -29.85 -34.87 0.51
CA SER A 4 -29.32 -33.66 1.15
C SER A 4 -27.88 -33.83 1.64
N LYS A 5 -27.49 -35.02 2.13
CA LYS A 5 -26.10 -35.30 2.58
C LYS A 5 -25.09 -35.27 1.42
N LYS A 6 -25.45 -35.81 0.24
CA LYS A 6 -24.56 -35.80 -0.94
C LYS A 6 -24.36 -34.38 -1.50
N VAL A 7 -25.42 -33.56 -1.50
CA VAL A 7 -25.34 -32.14 -1.90
C VAL A 7 -24.51 -31.33 -0.90
N LEU A 8 -24.67 -31.58 0.41
CA LEU A 8 -23.87 -30.92 1.45
C LEU A 8 -22.37 -31.25 1.30
N ILE A 9 -22.02 -32.52 1.10
CA ILE A 9 -20.62 -32.96 0.89
C ILE A 9 -20.01 -32.34 -0.37
N LEU A 10 -20.76 -32.26 -1.49
CA LEU A 10 -20.31 -31.62 -2.72
C LEU A 10 -20.05 -30.11 -2.53
N LEU A 11 -20.93 -29.41 -1.80
CA LEU A 11 -20.75 -28.00 -1.45
C LEU A 11 -19.56 -27.79 -0.52
N SER A 12 -19.34 -28.67 0.46
CA SER A 12 -18.16 -28.63 1.34
C SER A 12 -16.86 -28.83 0.57
N ILE A 13 -16.81 -29.78 -0.37
CA ILE A 13 -15.63 -30.04 -1.19
C ILE A 13 -15.34 -28.86 -2.13
N MET A 14 -16.37 -28.27 -2.75
CA MET A 14 -16.21 -27.05 -3.56
C MET A 14 -15.70 -25.86 -2.73
N PHE A 15 -16.17 -25.71 -1.50
CA PHE A 15 -15.71 -24.66 -0.60
C PHE A 15 -14.24 -24.85 -0.18
N ILE A 16 -13.83 -26.09 0.13
CA ILE A 16 -12.45 -26.42 0.47
C ILE A 16 -11.51 -26.21 -0.73
N ILE A 17 -11.92 -26.61 -1.93
CA ILE A 17 -11.12 -26.39 -3.15
C ILE A 17 -11.02 -24.89 -3.48
N GLY A 18 -12.12 -24.13 -3.36
CA GLY A 18 -12.13 -22.68 -3.53
C GLY A 18 -11.20 -21.97 -2.55
N PHE A 19 -11.25 -22.35 -1.27
CA PHE A 19 -10.38 -21.79 -0.24
C PHE A 19 -8.90 -22.16 -0.41
N ALA A 20 -8.61 -23.41 -0.79
CA ALA A 20 -7.24 -23.86 -1.02
C ALA A 20 -6.60 -23.16 -2.25
N THR A 21 -7.37 -22.96 -3.32
CA THR A 21 -6.89 -22.32 -4.55
C THR A 21 -6.60 -20.83 -4.37
N THR A 22 -7.44 -20.09 -3.64
CA THR A 22 -7.17 -18.68 -3.30
C THR A 22 -5.96 -18.54 -2.37
N SER A 23 -5.85 -19.42 -1.36
CA SER A 23 -4.73 -19.41 -0.43
C SER A 23 -3.38 -19.69 -1.12
N VAL A 24 -3.33 -20.66 -2.04
CA VAL A 24 -2.13 -20.98 -2.82
C VAL A 24 -1.77 -19.86 -3.80
N TYR A 25 -2.76 -19.27 -4.47
CA TYR A 25 -2.52 -18.13 -5.36
C TYR A 25 -1.91 -16.93 -4.61
N ASN A 26 -2.43 -16.61 -3.43
CA ASN A 26 -1.92 -15.52 -2.60
C ASN A 26 -0.49 -15.79 -2.13
N LEU A 27 -0.17 -17.03 -1.72
CA LEU A 27 1.18 -17.41 -1.32
C LEU A 27 2.18 -17.27 -2.48
N VAL A 28 1.82 -17.75 -3.68
CA VAL A 28 2.67 -17.64 -4.88
C VAL A 28 2.86 -16.18 -5.31
N ALA A 29 1.80 -15.37 -5.23
CA ALA A 29 1.87 -13.94 -5.53
C ALA A 29 2.79 -13.19 -4.55
N GLN A 30 2.71 -13.49 -3.25
CA GLN A 30 3.58 -12.92 -2.22
C GLN A 30 5.05 -13.30 -2.43
N ALA A 31 5.34 -14.60 -2.63
CA ALA A 31 6.69 -15.06 -2.94
C ALA A 31 7.27 -14.37 -4.19
N SER A 32 6.43 -14.12 -5.21
CA SER A 32 6.86 -13.39 -6.41
C SER A 32 7.16 -11.91 -6.13
N VAL A 33 6.42 -11.25 -5.24
CA VAL A 33 6.71 -9.86 -4.84
C VAL A 33 8.02 -9.78 -4.07
N GLU A 34 8.23 -10.67 -3.11
CA GLU A 34 9.47 -10.76 -2.32
C GLU A 34 10.71 -10.98 -3.19
N GLU A 35 10.63 -11.91 -4.14
CA GLU A 35 11.72 -12.20 -5.09
C GLU A 35 12.04 -10.97 -5.96
N LYS A 36 11.02 -10.32 -6.53
CA LYS A 36 11.20 -9.10 -7.33
C LYS A 36 11.76 -7.94 -6.51
N MET A 37 11.32 -7.80 -5.27
CA MET A 37 11.82 -6.80 -4.33
C MET A 37 13.31 -7.02 -4.04
N THR A 38 13.68 -8.24 -3.64
CA THR A 38 15.06 -8.65 -3.35
C THR A 38 15.96 -8.41 -4.56
N ASN A 39 15.53 -8.83 -5.75
CA ASN A 39 16.27 -8.61 -6.99
C ASN A 39 16.45 -7.13 -7.31
N SER A 40 15.46 -6.29 -7.01
CA SER A 40 15.54 -4.84 -7.23
C SER A 40 16.50 -4.19 -6.24
N ILE A 41 16.43 -4.56 -4.96
CA ILE A 41 17.36 -4.13 -3.91
C ILE A 41 18.82 -4.43 -4.29
N ILE A 42 19.12 -5.67 -4.69
CA ILE A 42 20.46 -6.09 -5.09
C ILE A 42 20.97 -5.25 -6.28
N LYS A 43 20.11 -4.97 -7.26
CA LYS A 43 20.49 -4.16 -8.42
C LYS A 43 20.70 -2.69 -8.06
N ILE A 44 19.88 -2.13 -7.16
CA ILE A 44 20.08 -0.77 -6.63
C ILE A 44 21.45 -0.67 -5.94
N GLN A 45 21.76 -1.61 -5.05
CA GLN A 45 23.06 -1.66 -4.35
C GLN A 45 24.22 -1.73 -5.34
N LYS A 46 24.13 -2.63 -6.33
CA LYS A 46 25.14 -2.75 -7.38
C LYS A 46 25.28 -1.48 -8.21
N GLN A 47 24.18 -0.80 -8.53
CA GLN A 47 24.24 0.47 -9.26
C GLN A 47 24.93 1.54 -8.41
N ILE A 48 24.58 1.66 -7.12
CA ILE A 48 25.24 2.60 -6.19
C ILE A 48 26.75 2.33 -6.13
N GLU A 49 27.16 1.07 -6.01
CA GLU A 49 28.58 0.69 -6.02
C GLU A 49 29.28 1.11 -7.33
N LEU A 50 28.63 0.92 -8.48
CA LEU A 50 29.15 1.35 -9.78
C LEU A 50 29.27 2.87 -9.88
N GLU A 51 28.29 3.63 -9.40
CA GLU A 51 28.36 5.10 -9.35
C GLU A 51 29.55 5.56 -8.50
N ILE A 52 29.77 4.92 -7.35
CA ILE A 52 30.90 5.21 -6.45
C ILE A 52 32.24 4.90 -7.13
N GLN A 53 32.36 3.71 -7.75
CA GLN A 53 33.57 3.29 -8.47
C GLN A 53 33.91 4.24 -9.64
N ASN A 54 32.87 4.77 -10.31
CA ASN A 54 33.03 5.68 -11.44
C ASN A 54 33.20 7.15 -11.03
N HIS A 55 33.18 7.47 -9.72
CA HIS A 55 33.22 8.84 -9.21
C HIS A 55 32.19 9.77 -9.88
N SER A 56 30.98 9.25 -10.12
CA SER A 56 29.95 10.01 -10.82
C SER A 56 29.41 11.17 -9.99
N THR A 57 28.67 12.07 -10.64
CA THR A 57 27.94 13.13 -9.94
C THR A 57 26.91 12.59 -8.97
N LEU A 58 26.31 11.43 -9.28
CA LEU A 58 25.32 10.78 -8.43
C LEU A 58 25.98 10.25 -7.15
N ALA A 59 27.17 9.65 -7.25
CA ALA A 59 27.93 9.18 -6.08
C ALA A 59 28.38 10.30 -5.13
N ALA A 60 28.51 11.53 -5.64
CA ALA A 60 28.81 12.71 -4.83
C ALA A 60 27.56 13.33 -4.19
N SER A 61 26.35 12.85 -4.53
CA SER A 61 25.12 13.38 -3.97
C SER A 61 24.92 12.94 -2.52
N SER A 62 24.55 13.89 -1.67
CA SER A 62 24.08 13.65 -0.30
C SER A 62 22.55 13.58 -0.21
N ASN A 63 21.85 13.69 -1.35
CA ASN A 63 20.40 13.73 -1.41
C ASN A 63 19.84 12.37 -1.89
N PRO A 64 19.16 11.59 -1.03
CA PRO A 64 18.59 10.30 -1.42
C PRO A 64 17.60 10.37 -2.59
N TYR A 65 16.94 11.52 -2.79
CA TYR A 65 16.03 11.72 -3.93
C TYR A 65 16.76 11.66 -5.28
N ASP A 66 18.04 12.00 -5.33
CA ASP A 66 18.81 11.91 -6.58
C ASP A 66 18.97 10.44 -6.99
N TYR A 67 19.18 9.53 -6.03
CA TYR A 67 19.23 8.09 -6.30
C TYR A 67 17.87 7.54 -6.73
N VAL A 68 16.80 7.93 -6.02
CA VAL A 68 15.42 7.53 -6.35
C VAL A 68 15.02 7.95 -7.77
N ASN A 69 15.49 9.11 -8.24
CA ASN A 69 15.13 9.64 -9.55
C ASN A 69 16.01 9.13 -10.70
N ASN A 70 17.22 8.61 -10.41
CA ASN A 70 18.19 8.21 -11.43
C ASN A 70 18.44 6.69 -11.49
N ILE A 71 18.04 5.92 -10.47
CA ILE A 71 18.15 4.45 -10.48
C ILE A 71 16.80 3.84 -10.86
N LYS A 72 16.73 3.27 -12.06
CA LYS A 72 15.50 2.70 -12.63
C LYS A 72 14.89 1.61 -11.73
N GLU A 73 15.72 0.84 -11.05
CA GLU A 73 15.28 -0.25 -10.18
C GLU A 73 14.47 0.22 -8.97
N VAL A 74 14.55 1.49 -8.60
CA VAL A 74 13.64 2.08 -7.59
C VAL A 74 12.21 2.13 -8.13
N GLU A 75 12.03 2.45 -9.42
CA GLU A 75 10.71 2.44 -10.05
C GLU A 75 10.13 1.02 -10.12
N ASN A 76 10.98 0.02 -10.36
CA ASN A 76 10.52 -1.38 -10.34
C ASN A 76 9.93 -1.78 -8.97
N ILE A 77 10.44 -1.21 -7.87
CA ILE A 77 9.87 -1.40 -6.53
C ILE A 77 8.51 -0.70 -6.43
N VAL A 78 8.42 0.55 -6.90
CA VAL A 78 7.18 1.32 -6.90
C VAL A 78 6.07 0.63 -7.71
N ASP A 79 6.43 0.05 -8.85
CA ASP A 79 5.52 -0.70 -9.74
C ASP A 79 4.94 -1.98 -9.11
N LEU A 80 5.55 -2.52 -8.05
CA LEU A 80 4.98 -3.63 -7.28
C LEU A 80 3.75 -3.20 -6.48
N GLY A 81 3.57 -1.89 -6.29
CA GLY A 81 2.43 -1.30 -5.58
C GLY A 81 2.40 -1.67 -4.09
N TYR A 82 1.22 -1.53 -3.48
CA TYR A 82 1.06 -1.66 -2.02
C TYR A 82 1.46 -3.02 -1.46
N ARG A 83 1.54 -4.06 -2.29
CA ARG A 83 2.02 -5.39 -1.88
C ARG A 83 3.50 -5.40 -1.50
N ALA A 84 4.29 -4.42 -1.93
CA ALA A 84 5.69 -4.29 -1.54
C ALA A 84 5.88 -3.61 -0.17
N LEU A 85 4.88 -2.90 0.37
CA LEU A 85 5.01 -2.14 1.62
C LEU A 85 5.45 -2.98 2.83
N PRO A 86 4.92 -4.21 3.06
CA PRO A 86 5.38 -5.04 4.17
C PRO A 86 6.86 -5.42 4.06
N TYR A 87 7.33 -5.69 2.85
CA TYR A 87 8.72 -6.05 2.58
C TYR A 87 9.65 -4.86 2.71
N ILE A 88 9.21 -3.68 2.29
CA ILE A 88 9.94 -2.43 2.50
C ILE A 88 10.12 -2.17 4.00
N GLU A 89 9.04 -2.23 4.77
CA GLU A 89 9.10 -2.06 6.23
C GLU A 89 10.06 -3.06 6.87
N GLN A 90 9.94 -4.35 6.52
CA GLN A 90 10.82 -5.40 7.03
C GLN A 90 12.29 -5.12 6.72
N ASN A 91 12.63 -4.73 5.49
CA ASN A 91 14.02 -4.42 5.12
C ASN A 91 14.58 -3.23 5.90
N ILE A 92 13.77 -2.20 6.15
CA ILE A 92 14.17 -1.05 6.96
C ILE A 92 14.35 -1.47 8.43
N ASP A 93 13.44 -2.28 8.97
CA ASP A 93 13.50 -2.78 10.36
C ASP A 93 14.69 -3.69 10.65
N GLU A 94 15.11 -4.49 9.65
CA GLU A 94 16.25 -5.41 9.77
C GLU A 94 17.60 -4.74 9.50
N SER A 95 17.60 -3.51 8.99
CA SER A 95 18.81 -2.73 8.72
C SER A 95 19.41 -2.09 9.99
N GLU A 96 20.61 -1.52 9.87
CA GLU A 96 21.17 -0.64 10.92
C GLU A 96 20.42 0.70 11.03
N GLY A 97 19.51 1.00 10.09
CA GLY A 97 18.48 2.03 10.18
C GLY A 97 18.91 3.46 9.89
N SER A 98 20.10 3.64 9.29
CA SER A 98 20.67 4.95 8.94
C SER A 98 21.41 4.96 7.59
N GLY A 99 21.30 3.89 6.80
CA GLY A 99 21.99 3.78 5.51
C GLY A 99 21.21 4.46 4.37
N LEU A 100 21.91 4.83 3.29
CA LEU A 100 21.29 5.37 2.06
C LEU A 100 20.15 4.49 1.54
N MET A 101 20.31 3.16 1.66
CA MET A 101 19.29 2.20 1.23
C MET A 101 17.97 2.38 1.98
N ASP A 102 18.02 2.66 3.28
CA ASP A 102 16.82 2.83 4.10
C ASP A 102 16.05 4.08 3.66
N TYR A 103 16.74 5.16 3.29
CA TYR A 103 16.10 6.35 2.73
C TYR A 103 15.46 6.06 1.36
N ILE A 104 16.14 5.32 0.48
CA ILE A 104 15.60 4.96 -0.83
C ILE A 104 14.32 4.14 -0.65
N LEU A 105 14.35 3.15 0.24
CA LEU A 105 13.20 2.30 0.54
C LEU A 105 12.06 3.09 1.21
N ALA A 106 12.36 3.99 2.14
CA ALA A 106 11.37 4.86 2.78
C ALA A 106 10.67 5.77 1.76
N ILE A 107 11.43 6.38 0.83
CA ILE A 107 10.87 7.21 -0.24
C ILE A 107 10.02 6.36 -1.20
N ALA A 108 10.46 5.13 -1.51
CA ALA A 108 9.67 4.20 -2.32
C ALA A 108 8.34 3.84 -1.63
N ALA A 109 8.35 3.60 -0.31
CA ALA A 109 7.13 3.37 0.46
C ALA A 109 6.18 4.59 0.44
N GLU A 110 6.68 5.81 0.64
CA GLU A 110 5.89 7.04 0.53
C GLU A 110 5.26 7.19 -0.87
N LYS A 111 6.02 6.92 -1.94
CA LYS A 111 5.53 6.92 -3.33
C LYS A 111 4.43 5.88 -3.55
N ILE A 112 4.66 4.63 -3.12
CA ILE A 112 3.68 3.54 -3.25
C ILE A 112 2.42 3.87 -2.48
N ALA A 113 2.55 4.29 -1.22
CA ALA A 113 1.43 4.56 -0.34
C ALA A 113 0.72 5.87 -0.66
N LYS A 114 1.35 6.73 -1.48
CA LYS A 114 0.87 8.07 -1.81
C LYS A 114 0.63 8.92 -0.56
N VAL A 115 1.59 8.85 0.36
CA VAL A 115 1.63 9.69 1.55
C VAL A 115 2.92 10.49 1.56
N ASP A 116 2.92 11.61 2.26
CA ASP A 116 4.11 12.43 2.50
C ASP A 116 4.22 12.65 4.02
N LEU A 117 4.97 11.78 4.69
CA LEU A 117 5.17 11.88 6.13
C LEU A 117 6.08 13.06 6.48
N LYS A 118 6.92 13.53 5.54
CA LYS A 118 7.79 14.68 5.75
C LYS A 118 7.04 16.01 5.74
N LYS A 119 5.88 16.10 5.07
CA LYS A 119 5.08 17.33 4.99
C LYS A 119 4.61 17.83 6.36
N ASN A 120 4.41 16.94 7.32
CA ASN A 120 3.96 17.27 8.66
C ASN A 120 5.12 17.13 9.64
N SER A 121 5.45 18.22 10.35
CA SER A 121 6.55 18.22 11.33
C SER A 121 6.40 17.17 12.43
N LYS A 122 5.18 16.66 12.69
CA LYS A 122 4.90 15.61 13.68
C LYS A 122 5.23 14.20 13.18
N THR A 123 5.30 14.00 11.87
CA THR A 123 5.60 12.73 11.21
C THR A 123 6.92 12.79 10.44
N PHE A 124 7.67 13.88 10.61
CA PHE A 124 8.97 14.08 10.00
C PHE A 124 9.93 12.96 10.40
N TRP A 125 10.70 12.50 9.42
CA TRP A 125 11.72 11.50 9.59
C TRP A 125 12.98 11.89 8.82
N ASP A 126 14.12 11.62 9.42
CA ASP A 126 15.44 11.92 8.89
C ASP A 126 16.38 10.72 8.93
N THR A 127 15.90 9.53 9.27
CA THR A 127 16.61 8.23 9.25
C THR A 127 15.63 7.12 8.90
N GLY A 128 16.13 5.94 8.49
CA GLY A 128 15.31 4.75 8.26
C GLY A 128 14.53 4.32 9.51
N ASN A 129 15.19 4.33 10.67
CA ASN A 129 14.55 4.03 11.96
C ASN A 129 13.42 5.01 12.29
N ALA A 130 13.65 6.31 12.13
CA ALA A 130 12.62 7.32 12.35
C ALA A 130 11.45 7.14 11.37
N PHE A 131 11.74 6.82 10.10
CA PHE A 131 10.71 6.50 9.12
C PHE A 131 9.86 5.31 9.58
N SER A 132 10.48 4.18 9.93
CA SER A 132 9.76 2.97 10.35
C SER A 132 8.81 3.25 11.52
N GLN A 133 9.27 4.02 12.51
CA GLN A 133 8.42 4.42 13.65
C GLN A 133 7.20 5.26 13.21
N GLN A 134 7.42 6.28 12.38
CA GLN A 134 6.33 7.13 11.89
C GLN A 134 5.39 6.38 10.96
N TRP A 135 5.93 5.50 10.11
CA TRP A 135 5.19 4.64 9.20
C TRP A 135 4.25 3.72 9.98
N LYS A 136 4.76 2.97 10.96
CA LYS A 136 3.94 2.08 11.81
C LYS A 136 2.85 2.85 12.54
N LYS A 137 3.19 4.03 13.08
CA LYS A 137 2.21 4.89 13.75
C LYS A 137 1.12 5.38 12.79
N GLN A 138 1.48 5.79 11.58
CA GLN A 138 0.53 6.19 10.53
C GLN A 138 -0.43 5.04 10.21
N LEU A 139 0.09 3.83 9.98
CA LEU A 139 -0.71 2.65 9.70
C LEU A 139 -1.67 2.34 10.87
N GLN A 140 -1.16 2.32 12.10
CA GLN A 140 -1.96 2.06 13.30
C GLN A 140 -3.11 3.05 13.49
N GLN A 141 -2.88 4.33 13.15
CA GLN A 141 -3.88 5.40 13.30
C GLN A 141 -4.90 5.43 12.15
N THR A 142 -4.52 4.96 10.96
CA THR A 142 -5.32 5.05 9.73
C THR A 142 -6.78 4.59 9.90
N PRO A 143 -7.09 3.41 10.51
CA PRO A 143 -8.48 2.98 10.66
C PRO A 143 -9.31 3.94 11.52
N GLN A 144 -8.72 4.49 12.58
CA GLN A 144 -9.40 5.42 13.49
C GLN A 144 -9.60 6.79 12.83
N GLU A 145 -8.63 7.27 12.06
CA GLU A 145 -8.73 8.52 11.31
C GLU A 145 -9.79 8.44 10.22
N VAL A 146 -9.89 7.34 9.47
CA VAL A 146 -10.98 7.12 8.50
C VAL A 146 -12.35 7.18 9.19
N ASN A 147 -12.50 6.51 10.35
CA ASN A 147 -13.71 6.58 11.16
C ASN A 147 -14.01 8.02 11.62
N HIS A 148 -13.00 8.75 12.09
CA HIS A 148 -13.15 10.12 12.56
C HIS A 148 -13.62 11.05 11.43
N ILE A 149 -12.98 10.97 10.25
CA ILE A 149 -13.31 11.77 9.08
C ILE A 149 -14.75 11.48 8.60
N ALA A 150 -15.11 10.20 8.48
CA ALA A 150 -16.44 9.78 8.05
C ALA A 150 -17.55 10.37 8.94
N ASN A 151 -17.36 10.35 10.27
CA ASN A 151 -18.32 10.84 11.25
C ASN A 151 -18.20 12.34 11.57
N SER A 152 -17.26 13.05 10.94
CA SER A 152 -17.06 14.48 11.20
C SER A 152 -18.15 15.36 10.58
N ASN A 153 -18.26 16.59 11.07
CA ASN A 153 -19.13 17.64 10.51
C ASN A 153 -18.50 18.39 9.32
N LEU A 154 -17.38 17.89 8.78
CA LEU A 154 -16.74 18.47 7.60
C LEU A 154 -17.65 18.35 6.38
N SER A 155 -17.48 19.25 5.41
CA SER A 155 -18.11 19.10 4.10
C SER A 155 -17.60 17.84 3.38
N VAL A 156 -18.37 17.34 2.42
CA VAL A 156 -17.98 16.15 1.63
C VAL A 156 -16.61 16.33 0.97
N ASP A 157 -16.36 17.49 0.37
CA ASP A 157 -15.08 17.81 -0.26
C ASP A 157 -13.91 17.83 0.74
N GLU A 158 -14.13 18.34 1.95
CA GLU A 158 -13.12 18.33 3.02
C GLU A 158 -12.85 16.92 3.54
N LYS A 159 -13.88 16.08 3.64
CA LYS A 159 -13.72 14.66 3.99
C LYS A 159 -12.88 13.94 2.94
N ILE A 160 -13.22 14.10 1.66
CA ILE A 160 -12.48 13.50 0.54
C ILE A 160 -11.01 13.91 0.57
N LYS A 161 -10.73 15.22 0.67
CA LYS A 161 -9.35 15.73 0.79
C LYS A 161 -8.61 15.17 2.01
N SER A 162 -9.29 15.03 3.13
CA SER A 162 -8.68 14.46 4.35
C SER A 162 -8.35 12.98 4.17
N LEU A 163 -9.25 12.20 3.55
CA LEU A 163 -9.02 10.80 3.24
C LEU A 163 -7.86 10.60 2.26
N GLU A 164 -7.73 11.47 1.25
CA GLU A 164 -6.60 11.43 0.32
C GLU A 164 -5.25 11.54 1.03
N THR A 165 -5.15 12.35 2.10
CA THR A 165 -3.88 12.47 2.85
C THR A 165 -3.48 11.21 3.60
N LEU A 166 -4.40 10.28 3.84
CA LEU A 166 -4.11 8.99 4.46
C LEU A 166 -3.57 7.96 3.45
N GLY A 167 -3.69 8.25 2.15
CA GLY A 167 -3.12 7.44 1.07
C GLY A 167 -3.73 6.06 0.90
N ILE A 168 -3.02 5.19 0.18
CA ILE A 168 -3.45 3.82 -0.13
C ILE A 168 -3.82 3.00 1.12
N PRO A 169 -3.10 3.06 2.26
CA PRO A 169 -3.47 2.32 3.47
C PRO A 169 -4.90 2.57 3.97
N ALA A 170 -5.52 3.71 3.63
CA ALA A 170 -6.88 4.04 4.04
C ALA A 170 -7.97 3.34 3.19
N ILE A 171 -7.67 2.96 1.95
CA ILE A 171 -8.65 2.39 0.99
C ILE A 171 -9.54 1.29 1.59
N PRO A 172 -9.01 0.21 2.22
CA PRO A 172 -9.88 -0.85 2.75
C PRO A 172 -10.87 -0.35 3.80
N PHE A 173 -10.50 0.66 4.59
CA PHE A 173 -11.39 1.24 5.61
C PHE A 173 -12.39 2.23 5.00
N ILE A 174 -12.02 2.94 3.93
CA ILE A 174 -12.97 3.76 3.17
C ILE A 174 -14.04 2.88 2.53
N ILE A 175 -13.65 1.73 1.96
CA ILE A 175 -14.58 0.73 1.41
C ILE A 175 -15.59 0.28 2.47
N GLU A 176 -15.15 0.01 3.70
CA GLU A 176 -16.05 -0.32 4.81
C GLU A 176 -17.05 0.79 5.09
N LYS A 177 -16.61 2.06 5.13
CA LYS A 177 -17.51 3.20 5.36
C LYS A 177 -18.54 3.36 4.25
N VAL A 178 -18.16 3.14 3.00
CA VAL A 178 -19.10 3.15 1.87
C VAL A 178 -20.12 2.02 2.03
N LYS A 179 -19.70 0.81 2.41
CA LYS A 179 -20.62 -0.31 2.68
C LYS A 179 -21.57 -0.08 3.86
N GLU A 180 -21.15 0.73 4.84
CA GLU A 180 -21.99 1.19 5.96
C GLU A 180 -22.99 2.30 5.56
N GLY A 181 -22.92 2.79 4.32
CA GLY A 181 -23.85 3.78 3.76
C GLY A 181 -23.25 5.18 3.54
N ASN A 182 -21.97 5.40 3.83
CA ASN A 182 -21.28 6.67 3.58
C ASN A 182 -20.79 6.75 2.12
N ASN A 183 -21.72 6.64 1.17
CA ASN A 183 -21.43 6.56 -0.26
C ASN A 183 -20.72 7.81 -0.80
N GLU A 184 -20.90 8.96 -0.15
CA GLU A 184 -20.25 10.23 -0.48
C GLU A 184 -18.71 10.17 -0.34
N LEU A 185 -18.16 9.17 0.36
CA LEU A 185 -16.72 8.98 0.53
C LEU A 185 -16.08 8.19 -0.61
N PHE A 186 -16.89 7.51 -1.45
CA PHE A 186 -16.39 6.69 -2.56
C PHE A 186 -15.40 7.43 -3.48
N PRO A 187 -15.61 8.72 -3.86
CA PRO A 187 -14.69 9.43 -4.73
C PRO A 187 -13.24 9.51 -4.21
N ALA A 188 -13.01 9.39 -2.90
CA ALA A 188 -11.66 9.36 -2.35
C ALA A 188 -10.83 8.17 -2.87
N ILE A 189 -11.44 7.03 -3.16
CA ILE A 189 -10.73 5.81 -3.60
C ILE A 189 -10.04 6.00 -4.95
N PRO A 190 -10.75 6.34 -6.06
CA PRO A 190 -10.11 6.57 -7.35
C PRO A 190 -9.12 7.75 -7.32
N LEU A 191 -9.38 8.79 -6.51
CA LEU A 191 -8.41 9.89 -6.32
C LEU A 191 -7.11 9.38 -5.71
N ILE A 192 -7.19 8.60 -4.63
CA ILE A 192 -6.03 7.94 -4.03
C ILE A 192 -5.35 7.02 -5.05
N LEU A 193 -6.10 6.26 -5.86
CA LEU A 193 -5.51 5.38 -6.87
C LEU A 193 -4.90 6.15 -8.06
N GLY A 194 -5.18 7.45 -8.22
CA GLY A 194 -4.73 8.25 -9.37
C GLY A 194 -5.55 7.96 -10.64
N GLU A 195 -6.76 7.46 -10.46
CA GLU A 195 -7.69 7.08 -11.52
C GLU A 195 -8.78 8.15 -11.69
N GLU A 196 -8.44 9.44 -11.71
CA GLU A 196 -9.42 10.55 -11.69
C GLU A 196 -10.49 10.47 -12.81
N ASN A 197 -10.13 9.83 -13.93
CA ASN A 197 -11.01 9.61 -15.07
C ASN A 197 -12.16 8.61 -14.80
N THR A 198 -12.07 7.74 -13.78
CA THR A 198 -13.17 6.82 -13.42
C THR A 198 -14.32 7.54 -12.69
N ILE A 199 -14.11 8.77 -12.20
CA ILE A 199 -15.10 9.54 -11.44
C ILE A 199 -16.13 10.22 -12.38
N GLN A 200 -15.75 10.52 -13.62
CA GLN A 200 -16.60 11.29 -14.55
C GLN A 200 -17.68 10.46 -15.26
N SER A 201 -17.66 9.11 -15.13
CA SER A 201 -18.58 8.21 -15.84
C SER A 201 -19.61 7.50 -14.97
N SER A 202 -19.55 7.63 -13.63
CA SER A 202 -20.33 6.77 -12.74
C SER A 202 -21.78 7.26 -12.60
N GLN A 203 -22.74 6.39 -12.93
CA GLN A 203 -24.13 6.54 -12.53
C GLN A 203 -24.28 6.15 -11.04
N PRO A 204 -25.30 6.67 -10.33
CA PRO A 204 -25.63 6.21 -8.98
C PRO A 204 -25.81 4.68 -8.96
N GLY A 205 -25.03 3.97 -8.12
CA GLY A 205 -25.04 2.51 -8.01
C GLY A 205 -23.79 1.80 -8.54
N ASP A 206 -22.94 2.50 -9.30
CA ASP A 206 -21.67 1.96 -9.80
C ASP A 206 -20.65 1.73 -8.66
N GLU A 207 -20.80 2.40 -7.52
CA GLU A 207 -19.93 2.26 -6.35
C GLU A 207 -20.01 0.85 -5.77
N ALA A 208 -21.23 0.30 -5.65
CA ALA A 208 -21.45 -1.04 -5.11
C ALA A 208 -20.89 -2.12 -6.03
N VAL A 209 -20.97 -1.93 -7.35
CA VAL A 209 -20.37 -2.82 -8.34
C VAL A 209 -18.85 -2.76 -8.24
N TRP A 210 -18.27 -1.56 -8.22
CA TRP A 210 -16.83 -1.38 -8.10
C TRP A 210 -16.29 -2.02 -6.82
N ILE A 211 -16.96 -1.80 -5.67
CA ILE A 211 -16.55 -2.38 -4.40
C ILE A 211 -16.56 -3.90 -4.46
N LYS A 212 -17.64 -4.50 -4.98
CA LYS A 212 -17.74 -5.95 -5.11
C LYS A 212 -16.61 -6.54 -5.96
N ASP A 213 -16.21 -5.85 -7.01
CA ASP A 213 -15.17 -6.31 -7.94
C ASP A 213 -13.74 -6.06 -7.44
N ASN A 214 -13.56 -5.19 -6.45
CA ASN A 214 -12.24 -4.73 -5.99
C ASN A 214 -11.94 -4.95 -4.51
N GLU A 215 -12.91 -5.11 -3.61
CA GLU A 215 -12.69 -5.18 -2.16
C GLU A 215 -11.70 -6.28 -1.78
N THR A 216 -11.82 -7.45 -2.41
CA THR A 216 -10.95 -8.61 -2.16
C THR A 216 -9.49 -8.35 -2.51
N LYS A 217 -9.21 -7.40 -3.40
CA LYS A 217 -7.83 -7.01 -3.77
C LYS A 217 -7.13 -6.31 -2.61
N PHE A 218 -7.88 -5.62 -1.75
CA PHE A 218 -7.35 -4.82 -0.65
C PHE A 218 -7.33 -5.55 0.70
N GLU A 219 -7.75 -6.82 0.77
CA GLU A 219 -7.75 -7.59 2.03
C GLU A 219 -6.34 -7.79 2.59
N ASP A 220 -5.34 -8.06 1.75
CA ASP A 220 -3.94 -8.18 2.20
C ASP A 220 -3.43 -6.84 2.76
N LEU A 221 -3.82 -5.73 2.13
CA LEU A 221 -3.47 -4.39 2.60
C LEU A 221 -4.13 -4.10 3.95
N LYS A 222 -5.41 -4.45 4.10
CA LYS A 222 -6.14 -4.32 5.35
C LYS A 222 -5.49 -5.13 6.47
N ALA A 223 -5.16 -6.39 6.20
CA ALA A 223 -4.48 -7.26 7.15
C ALA A 223 -3.12 -6.71 7.55
N TYR A 224 -2.36 -6.18 6.58
CA TYR A 224 -1.09 -5.51 6.85
C TYR A 224 -1.27 -4.28 7.76
N VAL A 225 -2.23 -3.39 7.48
CA VAL A 225 -2.51 -2.22 8.33
C VAL A 225 -2.93 -2.62 9.74
N LEU A 226 -3.82 -3.62 9.87
CA LEU A 226 -4.31 -4.09 11.17
C LEU A 226 -3.29 -4.90 11.97
N SER A 227 -2.17 -5.30 11.36
CA SER A 227 -1.08 -5.99 12.05
C SER A 227 -0.19 -5.05 12.88
N LYS A 228 -0.44 -3.73 12.82
CA LYS A 228 0.39 -2.69 13.45
C LYS A 228 -0.08 -2.30 14.85
#